data_AF-A0A380FKW9-F1
#
_entry.id   AF-A0A380FKW9-F1
#
_cell.length_a   1.000
_cell.length_b   1.000
_cell.length_c   1.000
_cell.angle_alpha   90.00
_cell.angle_beta   90.00
_cell.angle_gamma   90.00
#
_symmetry.space_group_name_H-M   'P 1'
#
loop_
_entity.id
_entity.type
_entity.pdbx_description
1 polymer ?
#
loop_
_entity_poly.entity_id
_entity_poly.type
_entity_poly.pdbx_seq_one_letter_code
_entity_poly.pdbx_strand_id
1 'polypeptide(L)'
;MGLDHFTAARDALNDFEFEERRGDNLVVKEAIGVAGLVTPWNFPMNQTSLKLAAAFAAGSPVVLKPSEETPFAAVILAEIFEKAGLPKGVFNLVNGDGQGVGRPLSAHPKVRMMSFTGSGPTGSSIMKEAAEDFKKVSLELGGKSPFIVLEDADIKEAAKAATNKVVHNTGQVCAAGTRTLVPASIKEGIPNCS
;
A
#
# COMPACT_ATOMS: atom_id res chain seq x y z
N MET A 1 6.35 11.97 -2.45
CA MET A 1 5.69 10.66 -2.26
C MET A 1 5.21 10.43 -0.83
N GLY A 2 6.08 10.37 0.20
CA GLY A 2 5.62 10.06 1.57
C GLY A 2 4.74 11.17 2.19
N LEU A 3 5.22 12.42 2.20
CA LEU A 3 4.50 13.58 2.75
C LEU A 3 3.17 13.86 2.02
N ASP A 4 3.11 13.59 0.71
CA ASP A 4 1.91 13.83 -0.10
C ASP A 4 0.73 13.00 0.41
N HIS A 5 0.96 11.79 0.93
CA HIS A 5 -0.09 10.97 1.54
C HIS A 5 -0.66 11.59 2.81
N PHE A 6 0.20 12.13 3.68
CA PHE A 6 -0.25 12.83 4.90
C PHE A 6 -0.95 14.15 4.57
N THR A 7 -0.47 14.86 3.54
CA THR A 7 -1.09 16.10 3.06
C THR A 7 -2.49 15.81 2.51
N ALA A 8 -2.62 14.80 1.65
CA ALA A 8 -3.91 14.41 1.09
C ALA A 8 -4.89 13.94 2.18
N ALA A 9 -4.44 13.14 3.16
CA ALA A 9 -5.30 12.70 4.25
C ALA A 9 -5.75 13.86 5.15
N ARG A 10 -4.85 14.81 5.46
CA ARG A 10 -5.19 16.05 6.19
C ARG A 10 -6.24 16.85 5.42
N ASP A 11 -6.01 17.09 4.14
CA ASP A 11 -6.87 17.96 3.33
C ASP A 11 -8.24 17.31 3.08
N ALA A 12 -8.29 15.99 2.92
CA ALA A 12 -9.54 15.25 2.76
C ALA A 12 -10.49 15.40 3.96
N LEU A 13 -9.95 15.61 5.18
CA LEU A 13 -10.78 15.78 6.38
C LEU A 13 -11.53 17.12 6.43
N ASN A 14 -11.17 18.11 5.60
CA ASN A 14 -11.85 19.40 5.60
C ASN A 14 -13.33 19.28 5.23
N ASP A 15 -13.66 18.38 4.29
CA ASP A 15 -15.00 18.26 3.70
C ASP A 15 -15.57 16.83 3.79
N PHE A 16 -14.93 15.94 4.57
CA PHE A 16 -15.40 14.56 4.70
C PHE A 16 -16.56 14.43 5.70
N GLU A 17 -17.72 14.02 5.21
CA GLU A 17 -18.89 13.75 6.06
C GLU A 17 -18.84 12.34 6.67
N PHE A 18 -18.65 12.29 7.99
CA PHE A 18 -18.71 11.06 8.78
C PHE A 18 -20.15 10.63 9.12
N GLU A 19 -21.09 11.57 9.13
CA GLU A 19 -22.49 11.31 9.43
C GLU A 19 -23.38 11.81 8.29
N GLU A 20 -24.37 11.00 7.93
CA GLU A 20 -25.33 11.34 6.87
C GLU A 20 -26.74 10.96 7.33
N ARG A 21 -27.66 11.93 7.35
CA ARG A 21 -29.06 11.68 7.66
C ARG A 21 -29.84 11.37 6.38
N ARG A 22 -30.49 10.21 6.35
CA ARG A 22 -31.30 9.71 5.23
C ARG A 22 -32.74 9.50 5.67
N GLY A 23 -33.55 10.56 5.53
CA GLY A 23 -34.91 10.60 6.09
C GLY A 23 -34.86 10.52 7.62
N ASP A 24 -35.49 9.49 8.18
CA ASP A 24 -35.50 9.23 9.63
C ASP A 24 -34.31 8.40 10.12
N ASN A 25 -33.42 7.96 9.22
CA ASN A 25 -32.25 7.15 9.57
C ASN A 25 -30.97 8.00 9.63
N LEU A 26 -30.06 7.66 10.56
CA LEU A 26 -28.69 8.19 10.61
C LEU A 26 -27.71 7.11 10.19
N VAL A 27 -26.83 7.43 9.24
CA VAL A 27 -25.71 6.58 8.82
C VAL A 27 -24.43 7.22 9.31
N VAL A 28 -23.61 6.47 10.06
CA VAL A 28 -22.33 6.94 10.61
C VAL A 28 -21.17 6.11 10.07
N LYS A 29 -20.04 6.77 9.81
CA LYS A 29 -18.77 6.15 9.44
C LYS A 29 -17.83 6.28 10.63
N GLU A 30 -17.55 5.17 11.31
CA GLU A 30 -16.65 5.16 12.48
C GLU A 30 -15.34 4.44 12.16
N ALA A 31 -14.31 4.71 12.98
CA ALA A 31 -13.06 3.99 12.96
C ALA A 31 -13.30 2.48 13.14
N ILE A 32 -12.63 1.64 12.36
CA ILE A 32 -12.77 0.18 12.50
C ILE A 32 -12.15 -0.34 13.80
N GLY A 33 -11.30 0.46 14.46
CA GLY A 33 -10.53 0.12 15.66
C GLY A 33 -9.09 -0.26 15.31
N VAL A 34 -8.49 -1.17 16.08
CA VAL A 34 -7.06 -1.53 15.93
C VAL A 34 -6.80 -2.17 14.57
N ALA A 35 -5.89 -1.57 13.79
CA ALA A 35 -5.46 -2.08 12.49
C ALA A 35 -4.00 -2.58 12.51
N GLY A 36 -3.78 -3.81 12.06
CA GLY A 36 -2.45 -4.35 11.80
C GLY A 36 -2.00 -4.00 10.38
N LEU A 37 -0.83 -3.39 10.26
CA LEU A 37 -0.28 -2.93 8.99
C LEU A 37 1.04 -3.67 8.71
N VAL A 38 1.16 -4.25 7.52
CA VAL A 38 2.39 -4.90 7.07
C VAL A 38 2.79 -4.36 5.69
N THR A 39 3.98 -3.75 5.61
CA THR A 39 4.41 -2.97 4.44
C THR A 39 5.67 -3.53 3.76
N PRO A 40 5.80 -3.35 2.43
CA PRO A 40 6.88 -3.96 1.64
C PRO A 40 8.14 -3.09 1.65
N TRP A 41 9.23 -3.64 1.13
CA TRP A 41 10.52 -2.98 1.03
C TRP A 41 10.72 -2.13 -0.24
N ASN A 42 9.94 -2.35 -1.29
CA ASN A 42 10.24 -1.75 -2.60
C ASN A 42 9.95 -0.24 -2.67
N PHE A 43 9.01 0.25 -1.86
CA PHE A 43 8.79 1.68 -1.62
C PHE A 43 8.50 1.91 -0.13
N PRO A 44 9.53 1.88 0.74
CA PRO A 44 9.37 1.81 2.20
C PRO A 44 8.52 2.94 2.79
N MET A 45 8.63 4.14 2.21
CA MET A 45 7.85 5.31 2.63
C MET A 45 6.46 5.39 1.99
N ASN A 46 6.25 4.86 0.79
CA ASN A 46 5.01 5.09 0.06
C ASN A 46 3.82 4.36 0.70
N GLN A 47 3.90 3.03 0.78
CA GLN A 47 2.81 2.22 1.32
C GLN A 47 2.63 2.42 2.82
N THR A 48 3.72 2.68 3.54
CA THR A 48 3.70 3.01 4.96
C THR A 48 2.99 4.34 5.20
N SER A 49 3.37 5.41 4.51
CA SER A 49 2.71 6.72 4.68
C SER A 49 1.25 6.69 4.27
N LEU A 50 0.90 6.05 3.15
CA LEU A 50 -0.50 5.93 2.70
C LEU A 50 -1.39 5.29 3.77
N LYS A 51 -1.00 4.12 4.28
CA LYS A 51 -1.80 3.38 5.26
C LYS A 51 -1.90 4.10 6.60
N LEU A 52 -0.79 4.67 7.07
CA LEU A 52 -0.77 5.42 8.33
C LEU A 52 -1.62 6.68 8.24
N ALA A 53 -1.45 7.48 7.18
CA ALA A 53 -2.23 8.70 6.96
C ALA A 53 -3.74 8.41 6.92
N ALA A 54 -4.15 7.38 6.17
CA ALA A 54 -5.55 6.97 6.10
C ALA A 54 -6.08 6.46 7.45
N ALA A 55 -5.30 5.67 8.19
CA ALA A 55 -5.71 5.16 9.50
C ALA A 55 -5.87 6.29 10.53
N PHE A 56 -4.93 7.24 10.56
CA PHE A 56 -5.01 8.41 11.45
C PHE A 56 -6.20 9.30 11.10
N ALA A 57 -6.43 9.58 9.81
CA ALA A 57 -7.59 10.35 9.38
C ALA A 57 -8.92 9.68 9.74
N ALA A 58 -8.98 8.34 9.65
CA ALA A 58 -10.15 7.57 10.06
C ALA A 58 -10.28 7.38 11.58
N GLY A 59 -9.31 7.79 12.39
CA GLY A 59 -9.31 7.59 13.85
C GLY A 59 -8.96 6.17 14.33
N SER A 60 -8.31 5.36 13.48
CA SER A 60 -7.92 3.98 13.83
C SER A 60 -6.50 3.92 14.41
N PRO A 61 -6.29 3.34 15.61
CA PRO A 61 -4.95 3.06 16.13
C PRO A 61 -4.32 1.90 15.36
N VAL A 62 -2.99 1.91 15.23
CA VAL A 62 -2.26 0.99 14.36
C VAL A 62 -1.11 0.27 15.06
N VAL A 63 -0.86 -0.97 14.63
CA VAL A 63 0.39 -1.69 14.87
C VAL A 63 1.03 -1.98 13.52
N LEU A 64 2.19 -1.36 13.28
CA LEU A 64 2.95 -1.47 12.03
C LEU A 64 4.11 -2.46 12.19
N LYS A 65 4.18 -3.43 11.27
CA LYS A 65 5.38 -4.22 11.00
C LYS A 65 5.90 -3.87 9.60
N PRO A 66 6.98 -3.07 9.47
CA PRO A 66 7.60 -2.82 8.18
C PRO A 66 8.34 -4.07 7.70
N SER A 67 8.78 -4.07 6.43
CA SER A 67 9.75 -5.06 5.98
C SER A 67 11.07 -4.90 6.72
N GLU A 68 11.57 -6.02 7.23
CA GLU A 68 12.85 -6.16 7.91
C GLU A 68 14.06 -5.79 7.04
N GLU A 69 13.90 -5.75 5.71
CA GLU A 69 14.92 -5.32 4.75
C GLU A 69 15.09 -3.80 4.69
N THR A 70 14.05 -3.03 5.06
CA THR A 70 14.03 -1.57 4.95
C THR A 70 13.39 -0.86 6.16
N PRO A 71 13.79 -1.22 7.40
CA PRO A 71 13.07 -0.79 8.61
C PRO A 71 13.27 0.70 8.92
N PHE A 72 14.39 1.31 8.49
CA PHE A 72 14.79 2.65 8.93
C PHE A 72 13.79 3.75 8.56
N ALA A 73 13.13 3.64 7.42
CA ALA A 73 12.08 4.58 7.01
C ALA A 73 10.91 4.61 8.02
N ALA A 74 10.51 3.43 8.53
CA ALA A 74 9.46 3.33 9.53
C ALA A 74 9.93 3.79 10.92
N VAL A 75 11.20 3.56 11.27
CA VAL A 75 11.81 4.08 12.50
C VAL A 75 11.81 5.61 12.51
N ILE A 76 12.23 6.24 11.41
CA ILE A 76 12.19 7.71 11.27
C ILE A 76 10.75 8.24 11.36
N LEU A 77 9.77 7.56 10.76
CA LEU A 77 8.36 7.93 10.94
C LEU A 77 7.91 7.83 12.40
N ALA A 78 8.36 6.81 13.15
CA ALA A 78 8.08 6.69 14.57
C ALA A 78 8.62 7.90 15.36
N GLU A 79 9.87 8.30 15.11
CA GLU A 79 10.49 9.49 15.70
C GLU A 79 9.72 10.77 15.35
N ILE A 80 9.26 10.88 14.10
CA ILE A 80 8.42 12.01 13.65
C ILE A 80 7.10 12.05 14.43
N PHE A 81 6.40 10.93 14.59
CA PHE A 81 5.12 10.89 15.29
C PHE A 81 5.27 11.17 16.79
N GLU A 82 6.33 10.67 17.40
CA GLU A 82 6.67 11.02 18.78
C GLU A 82 6.90 12.53 18.92
N LYS A 83 7.73 13.12 18.05
CA LYS A 83 8.02 14.56 18.06
C LYS A 83 6.79 15.41 17.74
N ALA A 84 5.88 14.91 16.90
CA ALA A 84 4.62 15.56 16.57
C ALA A 84 3.56 15.45 17.70
N GLY A 85 3.84 14.68 18.76
CA GLY A 85 2.95 14.55 19.91
C GLY A 85 1.74 13.64 19.65
N LEU A 86 1.87 12.65 18.75
CA LEU A 86 0.80 11.68 18.51
C LEU A 86 0.46 10.95 19.83
N PRO A 87 -0.83 10.82 20.22
CA PRO A 87 -1.18 10.22 21.50
C PRO A 87 -0.65 8.79 21.65
N LYS A 88 -0.15 8.46 22.86
CA LYS A 88 0.41 7.14 23.17
C LYS A 88 -0.57 6.02 22.82
N GLY A 89 -0.10 5.03 22.06
CA GLY A 89 -0.88 3.85 21.66
C GLY A 89 -1.62 4.01 20.32
N VAL A 90 -1.73 5.23 19.77
CA VAL A 90 -2.30 5.44 18.42
C VAL A 90 -1.40 4.85 17.34
N PHE A 91 -0.08 4.98 17.50
CA PHE A 91 0.91 4.34 16.63
C PHE A 91 1.85 3.45 17.43
N ASN A 92 2.09 2.24 16.92
CA ASN A 92 3.01 1.28 17.50
C ASN A 92 3.84 0.66 16.36
N LEU A 93 5.16 0.66 16.51
CA LEU A 93 6.09 0.05 15.56
C LEU A 93 6.68 -1.22 16.16
N VAL A 94 6.54 -2.35 15.47
CA VAL A 94 7.15 -3.62 15.87
C VAL A 94 7.95 -4.18 14.70
N ASN A 95 9.28 -4.09 14.80
CA ASN A 95 10.19 -4.70 13.84
C ASN A 95 10.32 -6.21 14.11
N GLY A 96 10.52 -6.98 13.04
CA GLY A 96 10.72 -8.42 13.08
C GLY A 96 10.31 -9.05 11.76
N ASP A 97 10.42 -10.36 11.65
CA ASP A 97 10.13 -11.09 10.41
C ASP A 97 8.62 -11.42 10.25
N GLY A 98 8.28 -12.15 9.19
CA GLY A 98 6.91 -12.60 8.95
C GLY A 98 6.39 -13.60 9.98
N GLN A 99 7.24 -14.46 10.54
CA GLN A 99 6.82 -15.54 11.45
C GLN A 99 6.68 -15.07 12.90
N GLY A 100 7.64 -14.30 13.39
CA GLY A 100 7.70 -13.81 14.77
C GLY A 100 6.83 -12.58 15.02
N VAL A 101 6.51 -11.78 14.00
CA VAL A 101 5.67 -10.58 14.15
C VAL A 101 4.46 -10.59 13.23
N GLY A 102 4.66 -10.85 11.93
CA GLY A 102 3.58 -10.78 10.94
C GLY A 102 2.41 -11.74 11.24
N ARG A 103 2.72 -13.01 11.49
CA ARG A 103 1.73 -14.05 11.78
C ARG A 103 1.00 -13.81 13.11
N PRO A 104 1.68 -13.58 14.25
CA PRO A 104 1.00 -13.22 15.49
C PRO A 104 0.09 -12.00 15.34
N LEU A 105 0.55 -10.97 14.61
CA LEU A 105 -0.27 -9.78 14.35
C LEU A 105 -1.54 -10.12 13.55
N SER A 106 -1.43 -10.94 12.49
CA SER A 106 -2.58 -11.34 11.67
C SER A 106 -3.60 -12.23 12.41
N ALA A 107 -3.14 -13.06 13.35
CA ALA A 107 -3.99 -13.95 14.13
C ALA A 107 -4.59 -13.27 15.38
N HIS A 108 -4.03 -12.13 15.82
CA HIS A 108 -4.38 -11.55 17.11
C HIS A 108 -5.88 -11.16 17.22
N PRO A 109 -6.63 -11.63 18.23
CA PRO A 109 -8.09 -11.47 18.31
C PRO A 109 -8.56 -10.03 18.63
N LYS A 110 -7.64 -9.13 18.98
CA LYS A 110 -7.94 -7.71 19.21
C LYS A 110 -7.66 -6.81 18.00
N VAL A 111 -7.09 -7.36 16.93
CA VAL A 111 -6.85 -6.62 15.68
C VAL A 111 -8.09 -6.79 14.79
N ARG A 112 -8.76 -5.68 14.45
CA ARG A 112 -10.04 -5.72 13.72
C ARG A 112 -9.86 -5.66 12.20
N MET A 113 -8.69 -5.19 11.74
CA MET A 113 -8.35 -5.08 10.33
C MET A 113 -6.89 -5.45 10.09
N MET A 114 -6.62 -6.18 9.01
CA MET A 114 -5.28 -6.35 8.45
C MET A 114 -5.17 -5.66 7.10
N SER A 115 -4.16 -4.80 6.95
CA SER A 115 -3.78 -4.24 5.64
C SER A 115 -2.35 -4.65 5.32
N PHE A 116 -2.21 -5.45 4.27
CA PHE A 116 -0.94 -6.01 3.83
C PHE A 116 -0.62 -5.57 2.40
N THR A 117 0.64 -5.23 2.17
CA THR A 117 1.18 -5.09 0.82
C THR A 117 2.44 -5.91 0.67
N GLY A 118 2.49 -6.76 -0.34
CA GLY A 118 3.63 -7.64 -0.58
C GLY A 118 3.33 -8.78 -1.56
N SER A 119 3.90 -9.96 -1.32
CA SER A 119 3.79 -11.09 -2.23
C SER A 119 2.42 -11.79 -2.15
N GLY A 120 2.00 -12.41 -3.25
CA GLY A 120 0.79 -13.24 -3.30
C GLY A 120 0.78 -14.40 -2.27
N PRO A 121 1.85 -15.19 -2.15
CA PRO A 121 1.93 -16.27 -1.16
C PRO A 121 1.78 -15.77 0.29
N THR A 122 2.47 -14.69 0.66
CA THR A 122 2.36 -14.10 2.00
C THR A 122 0.97 -13.51 2.24
N GLY A 123 0.39 -12.82 1.23
CA GLY A 123 -0.97 -12.28 1.32
C GLY A 123 -2.01 -13.37 1.55
N SER A 124 -1.90 -14.51 0.84
CA SER A 124 -2.76 -15.68 1.09
C SER A 124 -2.60 -16.22 2.51
N SER A 125 -1.37 -16.30 3.02
CA SER A 125 -1.12 -16.74 4.39
C SER A 125 -1.75 -15.82 5.43
N ILE A 126 -1.58 -14.50 5.30
CA ILE A 126 -2.19 -13.51 6.20
C ILE A 126 -3.71 -13.60 6.17
N MET A 127 -4.31 -13.74 4.98
CA MET A 127 -5.76 -13.88 4.85
C MET A 127 -6.30 -15.14 5.54
N LYS A 128 -5.56 -16.26 5.48
CA LYS A 128 -5.93 -17.50 6.18
C LYS A 128 -5.91 -17.31 7.70
N GLU A 129 -4.84 -16.72 8.24
CA GLU A 129 -4.73 -16.44 9.67
C GLU A 129 -5.81 -15.44 10.15
N ALA A 130 -6.16 -14.46 9.30
CA ALA A 130 -7.20 -13.49 9.59
C ALA A 130 -8.64 -14.06 9.54
N ALA A 131 -8.83 -15.24 8.93
CA ALA A 131 -10.16 -15.82 8.69
C ALA A 131 -10.83 -16.35 9.95
N GLU A 132 -10.07 -16.82 10.95
CA GLU A 132 -10.62 -17.35 12.22
C GLU A 132 -11.42 -16.29 13.00
N ASP A 133 -11.07 -15.02 12.82
CA ASP A 133 -11.64 -13.88 13.55
C ASP A 133 -12.40 -12.93 12.60
N PHE A 134 -12.60 -13.35 11.33
CA PHE A 134 -13.31 -12.60 10.29
C PHE A 134 -12.86 -11.13 10.15
N LYS A 135 -11.55 -10.87 10.30
CA LYS A 135 -11.01 -9.51 10.24
C LYS A 135 -11.27 -8.90 8.85
N LYS A 136 -11.42 -7.58 8.77
CA LYS A 136 -11.37 -6.89 7.47
C LYS A 136 -9.96 -7.06 6.89
N VAL A 137 -9.84 -7.56 5.66
CA VAL A 137 -8.55 -7.78 5.00
C VAL A 137 -8.43 -6.92 3.75
N SER A 138 -7.31 -6.20 3.63
CA SER A 138 -6.88 -5.48 2.42
C SER A 138 -5.53 -6.02 1.98
N LEU A 139 -5.46 -6.55 0.74
CA LEU A 139 -4.27 -7.12 0.15
C LEU A 139 -3.90 -6.38 -1.13
N GLU A 140 -2.74 -5.74 -1.15
CA GLU A 140 -2.13 -5.15 -2.34
C GLU A 140 -0.96 -6.04 -2.78
N LEU A 141 -1.07 -6.68 -3.94
CA LEU A 141 -0.19 -7.77 -4.34
C LEU A 141 0.60 -7.44 -5.62
N GLY A 142 1.36 -8.43 -6.12
CA GLY A 142 2.08 -8.32 -7.38
C GLY A 142 1.16 -8.27 -8.61
N GLY A 143 1.72 -7.81 -9.73
CA GLY A 143 1.01 -7.72 -11.01
C GLY A 143 1.91 -8.07 -12.19
N LYS A 144 1.29 -8.24 -13.36
CA LYS A 144 1.97 -8.40 -14.64
C LYS A 144 1.35 -7.47 -15.68
N SER A 145 1.51 -6.17 -15.44
CA SER A 145 0.77 -5.12 -16.13
C SER A 145 1.13 -5.04 -17.62
N PRO A 146 0.12 -5.02 -18.51
CA PRO A 146 0.34 -4.78 -19.93
C PRO A 146 0.64 -3.30 -20.19
N PHE A 147 1.50 -3.03 -21.16
CA PHE A 147 1.71 -1.73 -21.78
C PHE A 147 1.36 -1.87 -23.26
N ILE A 148 0.20 -1.38 -23.67
CA ILE A 148 -0.30 -1.54 -25.05
C ILE A 148 0.16 -0.33 -25.86
N VAL A 149 0.91 -0.59 -26.94
CA VAL A 149 1.28 0.41 -27.95
C VAL A 149 0.21 0.36 -29.04
N LEU A 150 -0.30 1.53 -29.43
CA LEU A 150 -1.26 1.64 -30.53
C LEU A 150 -0.54 1.74 -31.88
N GLU A 151 -1.24 1.44 -32.97
CA GLU A 151 -0.65 1.45 -34.32
C GLU A 151 -0.21 2.84 -34.79
N ASP A 152 -0.86 3.89 -34.29
CA ASP A 152 -0.57 5.29 -34.56
C ASP A 152 0.40 5.92 -33.53
N ALA A 153 0.95 5.14 -32.61
CA ALA A 153 1.87 5.64 -31.60
C ALA A 153 3.23 6.02 -32.20
N ASP A 154 3.82 7.12 -31.71
CA ASP A 154 5.22 7.44 -32.00
C ASP A 154 6.13 6.35 -31.40
N ILE A 155 6.90 5.69 -32.27
CA ILE A 155 7.74 4.54 -31.91
C ILE A 155 8.79 4.91 -30.86
N LYS A 156 9.42 6.09 -30.96
CA LYS A 156 10.49 6.49 -30.05
C LYS A 156 9.95 6.79 -28.67
N GLU A 157 8.84 7.54 -28.59
CA GLU A 157 8.20 7.83 -27.31
C GLU A 157 7.58 6.57 -26.69
N ALA A 158 6.99 5.68 -27.49
CA ALA A 158 6.48 4.39 -27.01
C ALA A 158 7.61 3.51 -26.43
N ALA A 159 8.74 3.39 -27.13
CA ALA A 159 9.89 2.61 -26.65
C ALA A 159 10.48 3.19 -25.35
N LYS A 160 10.60 4.53 -25.27
CA LYS A 160 11.07 5.24 -24.08
C LYS A 160 10.12 5.07 -22.90
N ALA A 161 8.82 5.21 -23.12
CA ALA A 161 7.80 5.03 -22.09
C ALA A 161 7.79 3.59 -21.57
N ALA A 162 7.78 2.60 -22.46
CA ALA A 162 7.82 1.18 -22.09
C ALA A 162 9.09 0.85 -21.29
N THR A 163 10.27 1.29 -21.75
CA THR A 163 11.54 1.09 -21.05
C THR A 163 11.48 1.68 -19.64
N ASN A 164 11.05 2.94 -19.50
CA ASN A 164 10.95 3.60 -18.19
C ASN A 164 9.98 2.86 -17.24
N LYS A 165 8.88 2.31 -17.76
CA LYS A 165 7.92 1.53 -16.95
C LYS A 165 8.47 0.18 -16.48
N VAL A 166 9.53 -0.32 -17.10
CA VAL A 166 10.22 -1.56 -16.70
C VAL A 166 11.41 -1.27 -15.79
N VAL A 167 12.25 -0.28 -16.12
CA VAL A 167 13.52 -0.06 -15.37
C VAL A 167 13.35 0.78 -14.11
N HIS A 168 12.23 1.49 -13.95
CA HIS A 168 11.97 2.29 -12.76
C HIS A 168 12.00 1.44 -11.48
N ASN A 169 12.70 1.92 -10.45
CA ASN A 169 12.98 1.18 -9.21
C ASN A 169 13.61 -0.21 -9.47
N THR A 170 14.41 -0.33 -10.53
CA THR A 170 15.00 -1.60 -10.99
C THR A 170 13.93 -2.66 -11.28
N GLY A 171 12.75 -2.23 -11.76
CA GLY A 171 11.61 -3.11 -12.04
C GLY A 171 10.87 -3.64 -10.81
N GLN A 172 11.25 -3.23 -9.61
CA GLN A 172 10.66 -3.69 -8.35
C GLN A 172 9.39 -2.89 -8.04
N VAL A 173 8.42 -2.94 -8.94
CA VAL A 173 7.14 -2.21 -8.87
C VAL A 173 6.01 -3.17 -9.23
N CYS A 174 5.00 -3.29 -8.37
CA CYS A 174 3.85 -4.18 -8.62
C CYS A 174 3.09 -3.84 -9.91
N ALA A 175 3.05 -2.55 -10.26
CA ALA A 175 2.42 -2.02 -11.46
C ALA A 175 3.40 -1.78 -12.64
N ALA A 176 4.61 -2.36 -12.60
CA ALA A 176 5.57 -2.24 -13.69
C ALA A 176 4.97 -2.74 -15.02
N GLY A 177 5.26 -2.02 -16.11
CA GLY A 177 4.77 -2.29 -17.47
C GLY A 177 5.48 -3.47 -18.13
N THR A 178 5.50 -4.62 -17.46
CA THR A 178 6.35 -5.78 -17.78
C THR A 178 5.95 -6.54 -19.04
N ARG A 179 4.81 -6.23 -19.67
CA ARG A 179 4.38 -6.83 -20.93
C ARG A 179 4.05 -5.75 -21.96
N THR A 180 5.03 -5.37 -22.75
CA THR A 180 4.81 -4.44 -23.87
C THR A 180 4.18 -5.20 -25.04
N LEU A 181 2.94 -4.85 -25.39
CA LEU A 181 2.19 -5.43 -26.49
C LEU A 181 2.19 -4.43 -27.64
N VAL A 182 2.69 -4.85 -28.80
CA VAL A 182 2.92 -3.98 -29.96
C VAL A 182 2.18 -4.53 -31.19
N PRO A 183 1.64 -3.66 -32.06
CA PRO A 183 1.04 -4.06 -33.33
C PRO A 183 2.08 -4.75 -34.22
N ALA A 184 1.65 -5.77 -34.95
CA ALA A 184 2.53 -6.51 -35.85
C ALA A 184 3.14 -5.61 -36.94
N SER A 185 2.39 -4.59 -37.39
CA SER A 185 2.79 -3.62 -38.41
C SER A 185 3.99 -2.75 -38.02
N ILE A 186 4.20 -2.50 -36.72
CA ILE A 186 5.29 -1.64 -36.22
C ILE A 186 6.36 -2.40 -35.44
N LYS A 187 6.23 -3.73 -35.34
CA LYS A 187 7.09 -4.58 -34.50
C LYS A 187 8.58 -4.46 -34.85
N GLU A 188 8.94 -4.42 -36.12
CA GLU A 188 10.35 -4.33 -36.56
C GLU A 188 10.99 -2.96 -36.24
N GLY A 189 10.17 -1.91 -36.15
CA GLY A 189 10.64 -0.57 -35.82
C GLY A 189 10.93 -0.36 -34.33
N ILE A 190 10.48 -1.26 -33.45
CA ILE A 190 10.73 -1.21 -32.02
C ILE A 190 12.03 -2.00 -31.74
N PRO A 191 13.10 -1.35 -31.24
CA PRO A 191 14.35 -2.03 -30.96
C PRO A 191 14.12 -3.23 -30.03
N ASN A 192 14.60 -4.41 -30.41
CA ASN A 192 14.55 -5.59 -29.54
C ASN A 192 15.41 -5.32 -28.30
N CYS A 193 14.80 -5.40 -27.13
CA CYS A 193 15.51 -5.57 -25.86
C CYS A 193 15.78 -7.08 -25.69
N SER A 194 16.76 -7.62 -26.41
CA SER A 194 17.35 -8.93 -26.10
C SER A 194 18.41 -8.79 -25.02
#